data_AF-A0A8H3Z695-F1
#
_entry.id   AF-A0A8H3Z695-F1
#
_cell.length_a   1.000
_cell.length_b   1.000
_cell.length_c   1.000
_cell.angle_alpha   90.00
_cell.angle_beta   90.00
_cell.angle_gamma   90.00
#
_symmetry.space_group_name_H-M   'P 1'
#
loop_
_entity.id
_entity.type
_entity.pdbx_description
1 polymer ?
#
loop_
_entity_poly.entity_id
_entity_poly.type
_entity_poly.pdbx_seq_one_letter_code
_entity_poly.pdbx_strand_id
1 'polypeptide(L)'
;MSGSDLGEKAEALGRHEVATEKSTGSPKDFAPQDGKHGSKKTKQELIAEIDARATAPGVTRESFNHIDEKKLLRKMDLKLLPILILLYLLSFIDRGNIGNAKIEGLAEDLKLTGGQYNWCLTAFFLIYCAAEPPSNIILKRIKPSIWLPGIMGIVTVLVAIAAFFLVHDFPETATFLTEEERAFVVWRLKFQSQPDKADQGAEVAQNDEFSWKAIGDAFKGWQIYVGIIMFWGIVAPLYGISLFLPTIIKGLGYKTTTAQLLTVPVYVFASAIALLFAWLSDRAGKRTPFILPMMFVILVGYIMCISSSKPGVVYAGIFIAAAGVYGAYPGNIALISNNLAGSSKRAAGMAIHIAGGNLSGAMASNFYRARDSPRYVLGHGLEIGFAESEAACRR
;
A
#
# COMPACT_ATOMS: atom_id res chain seq x y z
N MET A 1 46.64 -46.70 9.61
CA MET A 1 46.98 -45.50 10.43
C MET A 1 45.85 -45.29 11.41
N SER A 2 46.21 -45.26 12.68
CA SER A 2 45.36 -45.36 13.88
C SER A 2 44.52 -44.10 14.10
N GLY A 3 43.34 -44.26 14.70
CA GLY A 3 42.41 -43.18 15.12
C GLY A 3 42.93 -42.25 16.22
N SER A 4 44.24 -42.18 16.43
CA SER A 4 44.92 -41.25 17.34
C SER A 4 45.40 -39.96 16.64
N ASP A 5 45.40 -39.89 15.30
CA ASP A 5 45.87 -38.74 14.52
C ASP A 5 44.76 -37.72 14.13
N LEU A 6 43.50 -38.05 14.43
CA LEU A 6 42.34 -37.18 14.15
C LEU A 6 41.87 -36.38 15.38
N GLY A 7 42.35 -36.72 16.59
CA GLY A 7 42.06 -35.97 17.82
C GLY A 7 42.94 -34.73 17.98
N GLU A 8 44.19 -34.77 17.51
CA GLU A 8 45.17 -33.70 17.73
C GLU A 8 44.97 -32.47 16.82
N LYS A 9 44.24 -32.62 15.70
CA LYS A 9 43.85 -31.50 14.83
C LYS A 9 42.53 -30.81 15.24
N ALA A 10 41.79 -31.36 16.20
CA ALA A 10 40.58 -30.75 16.73
C ALA A 10 40.83 -29.81 17.92
N GLU A 11 42.00 -29.90 18.57
CA GLU A 11 42.33 -29.10 19.76
C GLU A 11 43.06 -27.78 19.44
N ALA A 12 43.48 -27.57 18.19
CA ALA A 12 44.21 -26.36 17.74
C ALA A 12 43.33 -25.23 17.15
N LEU A 13 42.01 -25.41 17.07
CA LEU A 13 41.07 -24.41 16.50
C LEU A 13 40.09 -23.81 17.52
N GLY A 14 40.27 -24.10 18.81
CA GLY A 14 39.33 -23.75 19.89
C GLY A 14 39.82 -22.71 20.89
N ARG A 15 40.89 -21.96 20.63
CA ARG A 15 41.37 -20.88 21.53
C ARG A 15 41.75 -19.63 20.76
N HIS A 16 40.74 -18.82 20.43
CA HIS A 16 40.95 -17.37 20.40
C HIS A 16 40.19 -16.78 21.59
N GLU A 17 40.98 -16.13 22.44
CA GLU A 17 40.59 -15.53 23.72
C GLU A 17 39.38 -14.62 23.58
N VAL A 18 38.37 -14.86 24.41
CA VAL A 18 37.40 -13.84 24.81
C VAL A 18 38.17 -12.86 25.69
N ALA A 19 38.71 -11.81 25.08
CA ALA A 19 39.14 -10.63 25.82
C ALA A 19 37.87 -9.93 26.33
N THR A 20 37.51 -10.19 27.58
CA THR A 20 36.60 -9.33 28.36
C THR A 20 37.27 -7.98 28.57
N GLU A 21 37.14 -7.08 27.61
CA GLU A 21 37.41 -5.66 27.81
C GLU A 21 36.17 -5.02 28.43
N LYS A 22 36.19 -4.87 29.76
CA LYS A 22 35.28 -3.96 30.47
C LYS A 22 35.63 -2.54 30.05
N SER A 23 35.06 -2.09 28.94
CA SER A 23 34.98 -0.66 28.61
C SER A 23 33.89 -0.03 29.49
N THR A 24 34.32 0.50 30.63
CA THR A 24 33.55 1.45 31.42
C THR A 24 33.47 2.77 30.66
N GLY A 25 32.56 2.87 29.70
CA GLY A 25 32.13 4.14 29.10
C GLY A 25 30.90 4.66 29.83
N SER A 26 31.06 5.72 30.60
CA SER A 26 29.95 6.46 31.23
C SER A 26 29.05 7.09 30.14
N PRO A 27 27.73 7.21 30.33
CA PRO A 27 26.77 7.74 29.33
C PRO A 27 26.88 9.26 29.08
N LYS A 28 28.08 9.84 29.16
CA LYS A 28 28.36 11.27 28.98
C LYS A 28 29.32 11.61 27.84
N ASP A 29 29.85 10.62 27.13
CA ASP A 29 30.82 10.86 26.04
C ASP A 29 30.16 11.11 24.66
N PHE A 30 28.85 11.34 24.63
CA PHE A 30 28.08 11.64 23.42
C PHE A 30 27.64 13.12 23.35
N ALA A 31 28.57 14.05 23.59
CA ALA A 31 28.35 15.45 23.25
C ALA A 31 28.87 15.74 21.83
N PRO A 32 28.21 16.60 21.03
CA PRO A 32 28.71 16.96 19.72
C PRO A 32 30.05 17.69 19.86
N GLN A 33 31.10 17.16 19.22
CA GLN A 33 32.35 17.91 19.09
C GLN A 33 32.13 19.04 18.09
N ASP A 34 32.17 20.28 18.58
CA ASP A 34 32.12 21.50 17.78
C ASP A 34 33.39 21.65 16.92
N GLY A 35 33.40 20.96 15.78
CA GLY A 35 34.42 21.09 14.74
C GLY A 35 34.13 22.26 13.80
N LYS A 36 34.75 23.42 14.06
CA LYS A 36 34.84 24.55 13.12
C LYS A 36 35.76 24.23 11.94
N HIS A 37 35.23 23.70 10.84
CA HIS A 37 35.67 24.02 9.47
C HIS A 37 34.66 23.50 8.44
N GLY A 38 34.00 24.44 7.76
CA GLY A 38 32.92 24.16 6.82
C GLY A 38 33.41 23.60 5.49
N SER A 39 33.34 22.28 5.34
CA SER A 39 32.97 21.69 4.05
C SER A 39 31.53 21.18 4.21
N LYS A 40 30.61 21.63 3.35
CA LYS A 40 29.26 21.05 3.30
C LYS A 40 29.44 19.57 2.94
N LYS A 41 29.27 18.68 3.93
CA LYS A 41 29.30 17.22 3.72
C LYS A 41 28.41 16.87 2.52
N THR A 42 28.94 16.04 1.64
CA THR A 42 28.23 15.59 0.44
C THR A 42 27.03 14.76 0.87
N LYS A 43 25.92 14.80 0.11
CA LYS A 43 24.68 14.04 0.44
C LYS A 43 24.96 12.55 0.70
N GLN A 44 25.91 11.95 -0.01
CA GLN A 44 26.35 10.56 0.17
C GLN A 44 27.12 10.31 1.47
N GLU A 45 27.96 11.25 1.90
CA GLU A 45 28.73 11.14 3.16
C GLU A 45 27.81 11.24 4.37
N LEU A 46 26.81 12.14 4.29
CA LEU A 46 25.81 12.28 5.34
C LEU A 46 24.93 11.02 5.47
N ILE A 47 24.57 10.40 4.34
CA ILE A 47 23.85 9.12 4.31
C ILE A 47 24.69 8.04 4.98
N ALA A 48 25.94 7.86 4.56
CA ALA A 48 26.82 6.83 5.10
C ALA A 48 27.08 6.99 6.61
N GLU A 49 27.19 8.23 7.11
CA GLU A 49 27.37 8.51 8.53
C GLU A 49 26.12 8.20 9.36
N ILE A 50 24.93 8.57 8.86
CA ILE A 50 23.66 8.23 9.51
C ILE A 50 23.45 6.71 9.52
N ASP A 51 23.78 6.05 8.41
CA ASP A 51 23.68 4.60 8.30
C ASP A 51 24.64 3.89 9.25
N ALA A 52 25.88 4.35 9.34
CA ALA A 52 26.87 3.84 10.29
C ALA A 52 26.45 4.07 11.75
N ARG A 53 25.83 5.21 12.07
CA ARG A 53 25.25 5.46 13.41
C ARG A 53 24.06 4.54 13.71
N ALA A 54 23.22 4.26 12.71
CA ALA A 54 22.07 3.39 12.87
C ALA A 54 22.47 1.91 13.00
N THR A 55 23.55 1.45 12.37
CA THR A 55 23.97 0.04 12.39
C THR A 55 25.25 -0.21 13.18
N ALA A 56 25.63 0.70 14.08
CA ALA A 56 26.84 0.54 14.89
C ALA A 56 26.70 -0.67 15.86
N PRO A 57 27.80 -1.39 16.15
CA PRO A 57 27.78 -2.52 17.08
C PRO A 57 27.31 -2.06 18.47
N GLY A 58 26.25 -2.67 19.00
CA GLY A 58 25.70 -2.34 20.32
C GLY A 58 24.58 -1.28 20.34
N VAL A 59 24.20 -0.73 19.18
CA VAL A 59 22.98 0.09 19.06
C VAL A 59 21.77 -0.82 19.14
N THR A 60 20.99 -0.68 20.21
CA THR A 60 19.71 -1.39 20.41
C THR A 60 18.59 -0.36 20.45
N ARG A 61 17.33 -0.82 20.50
CA ARG A 61 16.18 0.09 20.70
C ARG A 61 16.37 1.02 21.90
N GLU A 62 17.05 0.56 22.94
CA GLU A 62 17.31 1.32 24.15
C GLU A 62 18.23 2.54 23.92
N SER A 63 19.10 2.47 22.92
CA SER A 63 19.97 3.59 22.51
C SER A 63 19.19 4.80 21.99
N PHE A 64 17.90 4.64 21.67
CA PHE A 64 17.03 5.70 21.18
C PHE A 64 15.89 6.05 22.15
N ASN A 65 15.94 5.59 23.42
CA ASN A 65 14.88 5.82 24.40
C ASN A 65 14.62 7.31 24.71
N HIS A 66 15.58 8.19 24.39
CA HIS A 66 15.42 9.65 24.52
C HIS A 66 14.58 10.28 23.41
N ILE A 67 14.32 9.56 22.31
CA ILE A 67 13.53 10.04 21.18
C ILE A 67 12.06 9.69 21.41
N ASP A 68 11.21 10.72 21.47
CA ASP A 68 9.76 10.53 21.48
C ASP A 68 9.27 10.08 20.09
N GLU A 69 9.16 8.75 19.93
CA GLU A 69 8.69 8.09 18.72
C GLU A 69 7.34 8.65 18.23
N LYS A 70 6.41 8.95 19.14
CA LYS A 70 5.07 9.44 18.77
C LYS A 70 5.14 10.86 18.22
N LYS A 71 5.98 11.71 18.82
CA LYS A 71 6.20 13.09 18.35
C LYS A 71 6.89 13.09 16.99
N LEU A 72 7.86 12.21 16.79
CA LEU A 72 8.57 12.05 15.52
C LEU A 72 7.65 11.55 14.39
N LEU A 73 6.84 10.51 14.66
CA LEU A 73 5.85 10.01 13.69
C LEU A 73 4.86 11.11 13.31
N ARG A 74 4.31 11.86 14.27
CA ARG A 74 3.42 13.00 13.99
C ARG A 74 4.08 14.07 13.13
N LYS A 75 5.36 14.35 13.35
CA LYS A 75 6.14 15.31 12.55
C LYS A 75 6.32 14.84 11.11
N MET A 76 6.56 13.54 10.90
CA MET A 76 6.59 12.94 9.56
C MET A 76 5.20 12.96 8.89
N ASP A 77 4.18 12.53 9.61
CA ASP A 77 2.80 12.45 9.15
C ASP A 77 2.27 13.82 8.70
N LEU A 78 2.49 14.88 9.49
CA LEU A 78 2.04 16.24 9.16
C LEU A 78 2.67 16.81 7.89
N LYS A 79 3.84 16.28 7.47
CA LYS A 79 4.54 16.77 6.28
C LYS A 79 4.30 15.89 5.05
N LEU A 80 4.18 14.59 5.25
CA LEU A 80 3.97 13.63 4.16
C LEU A 80 2.47 13.45 3.82
N LEU A 81 1.61 13.30 4.83
CA LEU A 81 0.20 12.97 4.60
C LEU A 81 -0.56 14.04 3.80
N PRO A 82 -0.42 15.36 4.02
CA PRO A 82 -1.19 16.34 3.25
C PRO A 82 -0.92 16.26 1.74
N ILE A 83 0.34 16.06 1.36
CA ILE A 83 0.74 15.93 -0.05
C ILE A 83 0.22 14.61 -0.61
N LEU A 84 0.39 13.51 0.12
CA LEU A 84 -0.11 12.19 -0.31
C LEU A 84 -1.64 12.17 -0.44
N ILE A 85 -2.36 12.79 0.49
CA ILE A 85 -3.82 12.94 0.45
C ILE A 85 -4.23 13.74 -0.77
N LEU A 86 -3.55 14.86 -1.06
CA LEU A 86 -3.87 15.69 -2.23
C LEU A 86 -3.61 14.95 -3.55
N LEU A 87 -2.48 14.25 -3.67
CA LEU A 87 -2.16 13.44 -4.84
C LEU A 87 -3.16 12.29 -5.03
N TYR A 88 -3.52 11.62 -3.93
CA TYR A 88 -4.52 10.55 -3.94
C TYR A 88 -5.91 11.08 -4.31
N LEU A 89 -6.30 12.24 -3.78
CA LEU A 89 -7.55 12.90 -4.10
C LEU A 89 -7.65 13.21 -5.59
N LEU A 90 -6.60 13.78 -6.19
CA LEU A 90 -6.57 14.07 -7.62
C LEU A 90 -6.67 12.80 -8.47
N SER A 91 -5.97 11.73 -8.08
CA SER A 91 -6.09 10.42 -8.74
C SER A 91 -7.51 9.85 -8.67
N PHE A 92 -8.21 10.03 -7.55
CA PHE A 92 -9.60 9.58 -7.40
C PHE A 92 -10.61 10.45 -8.14
N ILE A 93 -10.33 11.75 -8.29
CA ILE A 93 -11.15 12.66 -9.10
C ILE A 93 -11.14 12.19 -10.55
N ASP A 94 -9.98 11.88 -11.12
CA ASP A 94 -9.87 11.39 -12.50
C ASP A 94 -10.68 10.08 -12.68
N ARG A 95 -10.56 9.16 -11.72
CA ARG A 95 -11.26 7.87 -11.76
C ARG A 95 -12.78 7.99 -11.56
N GLY A 96 -13.25 8.90 -10.70
CA GLY A 96 -14.68 9.13 -10.50
C GLY A 96 -15.32 9.88 -11.68
N ASN A 97 -14.57 10.81 -12.27
CA ASN A 97 -15.05 11.62 -13.40
C ASN A 97 -15.33 10.79 -14.64
N ILE A 98 -14.64 9.67 -14.87
CA ILE A 98 -14.91 8.81 -16.02
C ILE A 98 -16.35 8.27 -15.98
N GLY A 99 -16.81 7.80 -14.81
CA GLY A 99 -18.16 7.29 -14.60
C GLY A 99 -19.23 8.40 -14.68
N ASN A 100 -18.91 9.60 -14.19
CA ASN A 100 -19.79 10.77 -14.30
C ASN A 100 -19.93 11.22 -15.76
N ALA A 101 -18.83 11.29 -16.51
CA ALA A 101 -18.84 11.70 -17.92
C ALA A 101 -19.71 10.77 -18.77
N LYS A 102 -19.73 9.47 -18.46
CA LYS A 102 -20.61 8.50 -19.13
C LYS A 102 -22.09 8.87 -19.01
N ILE A 103 -22.55 9.32 -17.84
CA ILE A 103 -23.97 9.65 -17.62
C ILE A 103 -24.34 11.07 -18.07
N GLU A 104 -23.35 11.92 -18.33
CA GLU A 104 -23.47 13.28 -18.86
C GLU A 104 -23.55 13.34 -20.40
N GLY A 105 -23.39 12.22 -21.10
CA GLY A 105 -23.53 12.18 -22.56
C GLY A 105 -22.23 11.95 -23.34
N LEU A 106 -21.10 11.71 -22.66
CA LEU A 106 -19.81 11.52 -23.34
C LEU A 106 -19.83 10.39 -24.38
N ALA A 107 -20.59 9.32 -24.11
CA ALA A 107 -20.70 8.19 -25.04
C ALA A 107 -21.49 8.59 -26.30
N GLU A 108 -22.56 9.36 -26.13
CA GLU A 108 -23.42 9.88 -27.19
C GLU A 108 -22.68 10.92 -28.06
N ASP A 109 -21.96 11.86 -27.42
CA ASP A 109 -21.19 12.91 -28.10
C ASP A 109 -20.07 12.34 -28.97
N LEU A 110 -19.38 11.31 -28.47
CA LEU A 110 -18.34 10.59 -29.20
C LEU A 110 -18.88 9.53 -30.15
N LYS A 111 -20.21 9.38 -30.26
CA LYS A 111 -20.90 8.36 -31.08
C LYS A 111 -20.42 6.93 -30.78
N LEU A 112 -20.12 6.66 -29.51
CA LEU A 112 -19.76 5.32 -29.04
C LEU A 112 -21.00 4.43 -29.01
N THR A 113 -20.87 3.23 -29.58
CA THR A 113 -21.93 2.24 -29.71
C THR A 113 -21.65 1.00 -28.87
N GLY A 114 -22.69 0.44 -28.27
CA GLY A 114 -22.64 -0.84 -27.56
C GLY A 114 -21.62 -0.86 -26.40
N GLY A 115 -20.62 -1.74 -26.51
CA GLY A 115 -19.59 -1.95 -25.49
C GLY A 115 -18.33 -1.09 -25.63
N GLN A 116 -18.26 -0.20 -26.62
CA GLN A 116 -17.02 0.54 -26.94
C GLN A 116 -16.46 1.35 -25.76
N TYR A 117 -17.33 2.00 -24.98
CA TYR A 117 -16.91 2.69 -23.76
C TYR A 117 -16.26 1.74 -22.74
N ASN A 118 -16.82 0.53 -22.56
CA ASN A 118 -16.28 -0.47 -21.66
C ASN A 118 -14.96 -1.07 -22.21
N TRP A 119 -14.79 -1.18 -23.53
CA TRP A 119 -13.52 -1.56 -24.17
C TRP A 119 -12.42 -0.52 -23.93
N CYS A 120 -12.74 0.78 -23.96
CA CYS A 120 -11.80 1.84 -23.61
C CYS A 120 -11.33 1.72 -22.14
N LEU A 121 -12.27 1.49 -21.21
CA LEU A 121 -11.92 1.23 -19.81
C LEU A 121 -11.03 -0.01 -19.65
N THR A 122 -11.34 -1.08 -20.39
CA THR A 122 -10.56 -2.33 -20.37
C THR A 122 -9.13 -2.08 -20.85
N ALA A 123 -8.97 -1.38 -21.98
CA ALA A 123 -7.66 -1.00 -22.52
C ALA A 123 -6.87 -0.14 -21.52
N PHE A 124 -7.52 0.83 -20.86
CA PHE A 124 -6.92 1.65 -19.81
C PHE A 124 -6.35 0.78 -18.68
N PHE A 125 -7.13 -0.14 -18.12
CA PHE A 125 -6.66 -0.98 -17.01
C PHE A 125 -5.57 -1.97 -17.41
N LEU A 126 -5.61 -2.51 -18.64
CA LEU A 126 -4.55 -3.39 -19.15
C LEU A 126 -3.22 -2.65 -19.31
N ILE A 127 -3.25 -1.45 -19.89
CA ILE A 127 -2.05 -0.60 -20.05
C ILE A 127 -1.54 -0.16 -18.68
N TYR A 128 -2.43 0.25 -17.77
CA TYR A 128 -2.09 0.65 -16.41
C TYR A 128 -1.42 -0.49 -15.64
N CYS A 129 -1.99 -1.69 -15.67
CA CYS A 129 -1.43 -2.89 -15.06
C CYS A 129 -0.06 -3.26 -15.66
N ALA A 130 0.12 -3.13 -16.98
CA ALA A 130 1.39 -3.43 -17.64
C ALA A 130 2.48 -2.40 -17.31
N ALA A 131 2.10 -1.13 -17.14
CA ALA A 131 3.02 -0.04 -16.81
C ALA A 131 3.42 0.00 -15.32
N GLU A 132 2.64 -0.60 -14.44
CA GLU A 132 2.84 -0.54 -12.99
C GLU A 132 4.12 -1.26 -12.49
N PRO A 133 4.42 -2.52 -12.86
CA PRO A 133 5.69 -3.16 -12.46
C PRO A 133 6.93 -2.41 -12.97
N PRO A 134 7.02 -2.00 -14.27
CA PRO A 134 8.10 -1.16 -14.76
C PRO A 134 8.22 0.17 -14.00
N SER A 135 7.11 0.86 -13.75
CA SER A 135 7.09 2.12 -13.01
C SER A 135 7.64 1.97 -11.59
N ASN A 136 7.26 0.91 -10.87
CA ASN A 136 7.77 0.64 -9.52
C ASN A 136 9.27 0.27 -9.50
N ILE A 137 9.78 -0.36 -10.56
CA ILE A 137 11.22 -0.62 -10.72
C ILE A 137 11.97 0.69 -11.02
N ILE A 138 11.40 1.56 -11.87
CA ILE A 138 11.98 2.87 -12.19
C ILE A 138 12.04 3.76 -10.95
N LEU A 139 11.02 3.71 -10.07
CA LEU A 139 11.00 4.44 -8.80
C LEU A 139 12.18 4.08 -7.87
N LYS A 140 12.77 2.88 -8.02
CA LYS A 140 13.99 2.50 -7.30
C LYS A 140 15.27 3.05 -7.92
N ARG A 141 15.22 3.52 -9.17
CA ARG A 141 16.38 4.07 -9.91
C ARG A 141 16.34 5.59 -10.04
N ILE A 142 15.15 6.18 -10.01
CA ILE A 142 14.91 7.62 -10.14
C ILE A 142 14.33 8.14 -8.84
N LYS A 143 14.66 9.38 -8.47
CA LYS A 143 14.12 10.03 -7.26
C LYS A 143 12.58 10.03 -7.29
N PRO A 144 11.90 9.54 -6.23
CA PRO A 144 10.45 9.61 -6.11
C PRO A 144 9.87 11.02 -6.30
N SER A 145 10.59 12.04 -5.84
CA SER A 145 10.23 13.45 -6.01
C SER A 145 10.18 13.94 -7.46
N ILE A 146 10.78 13.22 -8.42
CA ILE A 146 10.74 13.55 -9.86
C ILE A 146 9.81 12.60 -10.60
N TRP A 147 9.84 11.32 -10.25
CA TRP A 147 9.05 10.29 -10.92
C TRP A 147 7.55 10.41 -10.63
N LEU A 148 7.16 10.58 -9.35
CA LEU A 148 5.76 10.68 -8.96
C LEU A 148 5.07 11.90 -9.61
N PRO A 149 5.71 13.08 -9.74
CA PRO A 149 5.18 14.17 -10.55
C PRO A 149 5.10 13.89 -12.05
N GLY A 150 6.13 13.27 -12.63
CA GLY A 150 6.22 13.08 -14.08
C GLY A 150 5.16 12.15 -14.65
N ILE A 151 4.65 11.20 -13.85
CA ILE A 151 3.60 10.26 -14.27
C ILE A 151 2.17 10.80 -14.11
N MET A 152 1.99 11.96 -13.45
CA MET A 152 0.67 12.54 -13.23
C MET A 152 0.38 13.67 -14.24
N GLY A 153 -0.88 13.84 -14.66
CA GLY A 153 -1.31 14.79 -15.70
C GLY A 153 -1.13 16.29 -15.36
N ILE A 154 -1.61 17.19 -16.24
CA ILE A 154 -1.27 18.64 -16.21
C ILE A 154 -1.65 19.38 -14.91
N VAL A 155 -2.79 19.08 -14.28
CA VAL A 155 -3.22 19.69 -13.00
C VAL A 155 -2.44 19.11 -11.81
N THR A 156 -2.07 17.83 -11.91
CA THR A 156 -1.21 17.16 -10.94
C THR A 156 0.25 17.54 -11.10
N VAL A 157 0.72 17.93 -12.29
CA VAL A 157 2.08 18.47 -12.53
C VAL A 157 2.34 19.69 -11.64
N LEU A 158 1.37 20.59 -11.41
CA LEU A 158 1.55 21.74 -10.52
C LEU A 158 1.69 21.34 -9.05
N VAL A 159 0.83 20.44 -8.58
CA VAL A 159 0.91 19.86 -7.22
C VAL A 159 2.20 19.07 -7.04
N ALA A 160 2.67 18.45 -8.12
CA ALA A 160 3.82 17.58 -8.07
C ALA A 160 5.14 18.34 -8.29
N ILE A 161 5.12 19.51 -8.93
CA ILE A 161 6.19 20.53 -8.81
C ILE A 161 6.27 21.02 -7.36
N ALA A 162 5.14 21.29 -6.71
CA ALA A 162 5.17 21.63 -5.27
C ALA A 162 5.68 20.44 -4.42
N ALA A 163 5.31 19.21 -4.76
CA ALA A 163 5.83 17.99 -4.11
C ALA A 163 7.34 17.82 -4.33
N PHE A 164 7.90 18.19 -5.50
CA PHE A 164 9.34 18.17 -5.76
C PHE A 164 10.12 19.05 -4.77
N PHE A 165 9.56 20.19 -4.35
CA PHE A 165 10.20 21.07 -3.35
C PHE A 165 9.91 20.67 -1.89
N LEU A 166 8.83 19.92 -1.63
CA LEU A 166 8.37 19.63 -0.27
C LEU A 166 8.69 18.20 0.22
N VAL A 167 8.68 17.22 -0.69
CA VAL A 167 8.89 15.79 -0.39
C VAL A 167 10.37 15.48 -0.37
N HIS A 168 10.85 15.00 0.77
CA HIS A 168 12.24 14.57 0.92
C HIS A 168 12.35 13.09 0.55
N ASP A 169 13.32 12.76 -0.32
CA ASP A 169 13.41 11.48 -1.02
C ASP A 169 13.66 10.26 -0.12
N PHE A 170 14.43 10.47 0.97
CA PHE A 170 14.87 9.42 1.89
C PHE A 170 14.96 9.98 3.31
N PRO A 171 14.68 9.17 4.35
CA PRO A 171 14.73 9.60 5.75
C PRO A 171 16.11 10.14 6.16
N GLU A 172 17.20 9.63 5.57
CA GLU A 172 18.58 10.09 5.75
C GLU A 172 18.79 11.54 5.25
N THR A 173 17.97 11.95 4.29
CA THR A 173 18.09 13.21 3.54
C THR A 173 17.02 14.23 3.93
N ALA A 174 16.17 13.88 4.89
CA ALA A 174 15.09 14.70 5.41
C ALA A 174 15.61 15.91 6.20
N THR A 175 15.69 17.08 5.56
CA THR A 175 16.22 18.30 6.21
C THR A 175 15.43 18.76 7.44
N PHE A 176 14.19 18.31 7.57
CA PHE A 176 13.32 18.63 8.70
C PHE A 176 13.58 17.78 9.96
N LEU A 177 14.37 16.71 9.84
CA LEU A 177 14.77 15.84 10.95
C LEU A 177 16.18 16.19 11.43
N THR A 178 16.41 16.14 12.74
CA THR A 178 17.75 16.19 13.36
C THR A 178 18.55 14.93 13.01
N GLU A 179 19.89 14.97 13.12
CA GLU A 179 20.72 13.80 12.78
C GLU A 179 20.36 12.54 13.58
N GLU A 180 20.03 12.69 14.86
CA GLU A 180 19.60 11.58 15.72
C GLU A 180 18.21 11.06 15.34
N GLU A 181 17.25 11.95 15.03
CA GLU A 181 15.93 11.56 14.51
C GLU A 181 16.07 10.77 13.19
N ARG A 182 17.00 11.15 12.31
CA ARG A 182 17.25 10.41 11.06
C ARG A 182 17.84 9.03 11.32
N ALA A 183 18.82 8.93 12.21
CA ALA A 183 19.44 7.65 12.58
C ALA A 183 18.41 6.68 13.17
N PHE A 184 17.48 7.17 14.00
CA PHE A 184 16.38 6.35 14.52
C PHE A 184 15.40 5.91 13.43
N VAL A 185 15.02 6.79 12.49
CA VAL A 185 14.10 6.41 11.40
C VAL A 185 14.74 5.36 10.49
N VAL A 186 16.03 5.48 10.22
CA VAL A 186 16.80 4.51 9.43
C VAL A 186 16.94 3.18 10.16
N TRP A 187 17.29 3.20 11.45
CA TRP A 187 17.32 2.02 12.31
C TRP A 187 15.95 1.33 12.30
N ARG A 188 14.89 2.08 12.58
CA ARG A 188 13.53 1.55 12.57
C ARG A 188 13.17 0.93 11.23
N LEU A 189 13.46 1.56 10.10
CA LEU A 189 13.15 1.01 8.77
C LEU A 189 13.88 -0.31 8.51
N LYS A 190 15.16 -0.41 8.91
CA LYS A 190 15.97 -1.63 8.76
C LYS A 190 15.49 -2.78 9.65
N PHE A 191 14.90 -2.47 10.81
CA PHE A 191 14.45 -3.45 11.81
C PHE A 191 12.92 -3.60 11.92
N GLN A 192 12.12 -2.85 11.15
CA GLN A 192 10.65 -2.76 11.26
C GLN A 192 9.90 -4.08 11.09
N SER A 193 10.53 -5.08 10.47
CA SER A 193 9.91 -6.38 10.19
C SER A 193 10.12 -7.42 11.28
N GLN A 194 10.92 -7.11 12.30
CA GLN A 194 11.15 -8.02 13.43
C GLN A 194 10.14 -7.68 14.53
N PRO A 195 9.40 -8.66 15.08
CA PRO A 195 8.48 -8.40 16.18
C PRO A 195 9.24 -7.82 17.38
N ASP A 196 8.61 -6.89 18.11
CA ASP A 196 9.14 -6.22 19.33
C ASP A 196 9.59 -7.19 20.47
N LYS A 197 9.53 -8.51 20.24
CA LYS A 197 9.82 -9.59 21.19
C LYS A 197 10.85 -10.60 20.67
N ALA A 198 11.83 -10.15 19.87
CA ALA A 198 13.00 -10.98 19.59
C ALA A 198 13.94 -10.93 20.82
N ASP A 199 13.72 -11.85 21.76
CA ASP A 199 14.66 -12.13 22.84
C ASP A 199 16.03 -12.50 22.25
N GLN A 200 17.06 -11.74 22.62
CA GLN A 200 18.48 -12.14 22.67
C GLN A 200 19.12 -12.75 21.41
N GLY A 201 18.63 -12.38 20.22
CA GLY A 201 19.31 -12.68 18.95
C GLY A 201 19.82 -11.40 18.30
N ALA A 202 21.01 -11.42 17.71
CA ALA A 202 21.55 -10.29 16.95
C ALA A 202 20.53 -9.83 15.89
N GLU A 203 20.08 -8.57 15.99
CA GLU A 203 19.17 -7.97 15.02
C GLU A 203 19.89 -7.92 13.66
N VAL A 204 19.49 -8.78 12.72
CA VAL A 204 20.09 -8.80 11.39
C VAL A 204 19.51 -7.66 10.56
N ALA A 205 20.35 -6.68 10.21
CA ALA A 205 19.99 -5.59 9.32
C ALA A 205 19.50 -6.14 7.98
N GLN A 206 18.36 -5.66 7.48
CA GLN A 206 17.91 -6.02 6.13
C GLN A 206 18.87 -5.44 5.09
N ASN A 207 19.46 -6.30 4.26
CA ASN A 207 20.22 -5.85 3.09
C ASN A 207 19.25 -5.32 2.02
N ASP A 208 19.25 -4.00 1.83
CA ASP A 208 18.42 -3.29 0.85
C ASP A 208 18.96 -3.36 -0.60
N GLU A 209 19.95 -4.22 -0.86
CA GLU A 209 20.47 -4.38 -2.21
C GLU A 209 19.39 -4.91 -3.17
N PHE A 210 19.25 -4.19 -4.29
CA PHE A 210 18.34 -4.54 -5.37
C PHE A 210 18.78 -5.85 -6.02
N SER A 211 18.10 -6.95 -5.69
CA SER A 211 18.40 -8.27 -6.24
C SER A 211 17.37 -8.69 -7.29
N TRP A 212 17.82 -8.85 -8.54
CA TRP A 212 17.03 -9.45 -9.62
C TRP A 212 16.56 -10.87 -9.28
N LYS A 213 17.33 -11.60 -8.47
CA LYS A 213 16.97 -12.93 -7.99
C LYS A 213 15.74 -12.87 -7.06
N ALA A 214 15.68 -11.88 -6.17
CA ALA A 214 14.53 -11.67 -5.29
C ALA A 214 13.23 -11.34 -6.05
N ILE A 215 13.34 -10.66 -7.20
CA ILE A 215 12.21 -10.43 -8.11
C ILE A 215 11.76 -11.77 -8.73
N GLY A 216 12.70 -12.56 -9.25
CA GLY A 216 12.40 -13.89 -9.80
C GLY A 216 11.77 -14.84 -8.77
N ASP A 217 12.19 -14.76 -7.51
CA ASP A 217 11.64 -15.55 -6.41
C ASP A 217 10.25 -15.05 -5.97
N ALA A 218 9.96 -13.75 -6.14
CA ALA A 218 8.61 -13.21 -5.93
C ALA A 218 7.61 -13.78 -6.94
N PHE A 219 7.98 -13.88 -8.23
CA PHE A 219 7.11 -14.52 -9.24
C PHE A 219 6.82 -15.99 -8.96
N LYS A 220 7.63 -16.69 -8.18
CA LYS A 220 7.41 -18.10 -7.81
C LYS A 220 6.65 -18.27 -6.50
N GLY A 221 6.36 -17.17 -5.79
CA GLY A 221 5.69 -17.21 -4.50
C GLY A 221 4.19 -17.46 -4.65
N TRP A 222 3.72 -18.66 -4.32
CA TRP A 222 2.29 -19.01 -4.33
C TRP A 222 1.43 -18.06 -3.49
N GLN A 223 1.98 -17.53 -2.38
CA GLN A 223 1.32 -16.58 -1.49
C GLN A 223 0.89 -15.29 -2.20
N ILE A 224 1.66 -14.83 -3.21
CA ILE A 224 1.33 -13.62 -3.97
C ILE A 224 0.11 -13.87 -4.84
N TYR A 225 0.02 -15.03 -5.49
CA TYR A 225 -1.13 -15.40 -6.32
C TYR A 225 -2.41 -15.57 -5.51
N VAL A 226 -2.33 -16.22 -4.34
CA VAL A 226 -3.46 -16.30 -3.41
C VAL A 226 -3.86 -14.89 -2.94
N GLY A 227 -2.87 -14.04 -2.63
CA GLY A 227 -3.10 -12.63 -2.31
C GLY A 227 -3.80 -11.86 -3.43
N ILE A 228 -3.48 -12.13 -4.70
CA ILE A 228 -4.12 -11.49 -5.87
C ILE A 228 -5.59 -11.92 -5.97
N ILE A 229 -5.88 -13.21 -5.83
CA ILE A 229 -7.26 -13.72 -5.88
C ILE A 229 -8.10 -13.10 -4.75
N MET A 230 -7.56 -13.08 -3.53
CA MET A 230 -8.22 -12.42 -2.41
C MET A 230 -8.43 -10.93 -2.69
N PHE A 231 -7.44 -10.27 -3.29
CA PHE A 231 -7.56 -8.85 -3.62
C PHE A 231 -8.62 -8.57 -4.69
N TRP A 232 -8.82 -9.47 -5.66
CA TRP A 232 -9.93 -9.35 -6.62
C TRP A 232 -11.30 -9.39 -5.96
N GLY A 233 -11.47 -10.15 -4.87
CA GLY A 233 -12.71 -10.20 -4.09
C GLY A 233 -13.12 -8.85 -3.49
N ILE A 234 -12.16 -7.94 -3.30
CA ILE A 234 -12.39 -6.58 -2.77
C ILE A 234 -12.37 -5.54 -3.90
N VAL A 235 -11.40 -5.66 -4.80
CA VAL A 235 -11.10 -4.62 -5.79
C VAL A 235 -12.04 -4.67 -6.99
N ALA A 236 -12.55 -5.84 -7.38
CA ALA A 236 -13.58 -5.90 -8.42
C ALA A 236 -14.86 -5.17 -7.96
N PRO A 237 -15.39 -5.43 -6.75
CA PRO A 237 -16.46 -4.62 -6.16
C PRO A 237 -16.16 -3.13 -6.05
N LEU A 238 -14.93 -2.79 -5.65
CA LEU A 238 -14.48 -1.40 -5.55
C LEU A 238 -14.59 -0.69 -6.89
N TYR A 239 -14.11 -1.32 -7.97
CA TYR A 239 -14.19 -0.74 -9.31
C TYR A 239 -15.62 -0.72 -9.85
N GLY A 240 -16.44 -1.73 -9.55
CA GLY A 240 -17.86 -1.74 -9.87
C GLY A 240 -18.58 -0.53 -9.28
N ILE A 241 -18.37 -0.26 -7.99
CA ILE A 241 -18.91 0.93 -7.32
C ILE A 241 -18.28 2.20 -7.93
N SER A 242 -16.96 2.30 -8.00
CA SER A 242 -16.32 3.55 -8.40
C SER A 242 -16.66 3.99 -9.83
N LEU A 243 -16.75 3.04 -10.76
CA LEU A 243 -16.96 3.32 -12.19
C LEU A 243 -18.45 3.42 -12.56
N PHE A 244 -19.32 2.67 -11.88
CA PHE A 244 -20.71 2.52 -12.30
C PHE A 244 -21.73 3.02 -11.28
N LEU A 245 -21.35 3.43 -10.07
CA LEU A 245 -22.31 3.93 -9.06
C LEU A 245 -23.24 5.03 -9.60
N PRO A 246 -22.76 6.09 -10.29
CA PRO A 246 -23.66 7.10 -10.88
C PRO A 246 -24.61 6.50 -11.93
N THR A 247 -24.14 5.52 -12.70
CA THR A 247 -24.93 4.81 -13.72
C THR A 247 -26.02 3.96 -13.08
N ILE A 248 -25.70 3.23 -12.00
CA ILE A 248 -26.65 2.40 -11.26
C ILE A 248 -27.74 3.29 -10.67
N ILE A 249 -27.38 4.40 -10.00
CA ILE A 249 -28.37 5.31 -9.41
C ILE A 249 -29.23 5.98 -10.48
N LYS A 250 -28.65 6.40 -11.61
CA LYS A 250 -29.44 6.93 -12.75
C LYS A 250 -30.44 5.88 -13.27
N GLY A 251 -30.02 4.60 -13.32
CA GLY A 251 -30.88 3.47 -13.67
C GLY A 251 -32.08 3.26 -12.73
N LEU A 252 -32.02 3.76 -11.49
CA LEU A 252 -33.13 3.72 -10.54
C LEU A 252 -34.22 4.78 -10.81
N GLY A 253 -34.05 5.60 -11.85
CA GLY A 253 -35.02 6.65 -12.25
C GLY A 253 -34.68 8.06 -11.76
N TYR A 254 -33.50 8.26 -11.16
CA TYR A 254 -33.03 9.59 -10.77
C TYR A 254 -32.42 10.35 -11.96
N LYS A 255 -32.52 11.69 -11.93
CA LYS A 255 -31.82 12.56 -12.89
C LYS A 255 -30.29 12.45 -12.73
N THR A 256 -29.54 12.71 -13.80
CA THR A 256 -28.06 12.65 -13.81
C THR A 256 -27.43 13.43 -12.64
N THR A 257 -27.83 14.67 -12.42
CA THR A 257 -27.30 15.52 -11.33
C THR A 257 -27.64 14.97 -9.95
N THR A 258 -28.88 14.50 -9.75
CA THR A 258 -29.30 13.85 -8.51
C THR A 258 -28.54 12.55 -8.27
N ALA A 259 -28.30 11.76 -9.31
CA ALA A 259 -27.55 10.51 -9.23
C ALA A 259 -26.09 10.73 -8.81
N GLN A 260 -25.44 11.77 -9.33
CA GLN A 260 -24.10 12.17 -8.91
C GLN A 260 -24.07 12.61 -7.44
N LEU A 261 -25.03 13.45 -7.03
CA LEU A 261 -25.14 13.91 -5.63
C LEU A 261 -25.37 12.74 -4.66
N LEU A 262 -26.19 11.76 -5.04
CA LEU A 262 -26.44 10.57 -4.23
C LEU A 262 -25.22 9.64 -4.11
N THR A 263 -24.17 9.82 -4.91
CA THR A 263 -22.91 9.09 -4.68
C THR A 263 -22.13 9.61 -3.47
N VAL A 264 -22.27 10.89 -3.13
CA VAL A 264 -21.48 11.53 -2.07
C VAL A 264 -21.76 10.91 -0.70
N PRO A 265 -23.02 10.73 -0.25
CA PRO A 265 -23.32 10.07 1.02
C PRO A 265 -22.76 8.65 1.14
N VAL A 266 -22.75 7.89 0.03
CA VAL A 266 -22.20 6.53 -0.01
C VAL A 266 -20.71 6.55 0.35
N TYR A 267 -19.94 7.44 -0.28
CA TYR A 267 -18.50 7.55 -0.03
C TYR A 267 -18.17 8.13 1.35
N VAL A 268 -18.97 9.08 1.86
CA VAL A 268 -18.81 9.62 3.22
C VAL A 268 -19.07 8.54 4.27
N PHE A 269 -20.11 7.73 4.08
CA PHE A 269 -20.38 6.62 4.97
C PHE A 269 -19.27 5.56 4.91
N ALA A 270 -18.85 5.19 3.71
CA ALA A 270 -17.78 4.20 3.51
C ALA A 270 -16.44 4.66 4.12
N SER A 271 -16.09 5.95 4.00
CA SER A 271 -14.86 6.49 4.58
C SER A 271 -14.89 6.48 6.11
N ALA A 272 -16.03 6.80 6.74
CA ALA A 272 -16.18 6.70 8.19
C ALA A 272 -16.00 5.25 8.69
N ILE A 273 -16.60 4.28 7.99
CA ILE A 273 -16.43 2.85 8.31
C ILE A 273 -14.98 2.40 8.09
N ALA A 274 -14.34 2.82 6.99
CA ALA A 274 -12.95 2.49 6.71
C ALA A 274 -12.01 2.98 7.81
N LEU A 275 -12.18 4.21 8.29
CA LEU A 275 -11.39 4.77 9.40
C LEU A 275 -11.62 4.01 10.71
N LEU A 276 -12.88 3.69 11.02
CA LEU A 276 -13.23 2.91 12.21
C LEU A 276 -12.58 1.53 12.19
N PHE A 277 -12.68 0.81 11.07
CA PHE A 277 -12.12 -0.54 10.95
C PHE A 277 -10.60 -0.57 10.87
N ALA A 278 -9.99 0.42 10.21
CA ALA A 278 -8.54 0.60 10.26
C ALA A 278 -8.07 0.76 11.72
N TRP A 279 -8.71 1.66 12.48
CA TRP A 279 -8.39 1.88 13.89
C TRP A 279 -8.60 0.63 14.77
N LEU A 280 -9.72 -0.08 14.59
CA LEU A 280 -10.00 -1.32 15.34
C LEU A 280 -8.98 -2.42 15.02
N SER A 281 -8.64 -2.58 13.74
CA SER A 281 -7.66 -3.55 13.24
C SER A 281 -6.26 -3.25 13.76
N ASP A 282 -5.87 -1.98 13.79
CA ASP A 282 -4.60 -1.53 14.37
C ASP A 282 -4.55 -1.83 15.88
N ARG A 283 -5.63 -1.50 16.60
CA ARG A 283 -5.70 -1.70 18.06
C ARG A 283 -5.65 -3.16 18.46
N ALA A 284 -6.28 -4.04 17.68
CA ALA A 284 -6.32 -5.48 17.97
C ALA A 284 -5.03 -6.21 17.57
N GLY A 285 -4.15 -5.59 16.78
CA GLY A 285 -2.90 -6.20 16.30
C GLY A 285 -3.09 -7.42 15.39
N LYS A 286 -4.34 -7.77 15.03
CA LYS A 286 -4.70 -8.91 14.18
C LYS A 286 -5.53 -8.40 13.02
N ARG A 287 -5.10 -8.66 11.79
CA ARG A 287 -5.75 -8.13 10.57
C ARG A 287 -6.87 -9.03 10.03
N THR A 288 -6.60 -10.33 9.97
CA THR A 288 -7.51 -11.35 9.44
C THR A 288 -8.93 -11.35 10.01
N PRO A 289 -9.17 -11.22 11.34
CA PRO A 289 -10.53 -11.29 11.88
C PRO A 289 -11.40 -10.08 11.52
N PHE A 290 -10.84 -9.00 10.97
CA PHE A 290 -11.62 -7.83 10.52
C PHE A 290 -11.94 -7.87 9.03
N ILE A 291 -11.13 -8.57 8.22
CA ILE A 291 -11.35 -8.70 6.77
C ILE A 291 -12.53 -9.64 6.48
N LEU A 292 -12.59 -10.78 7.18
CA LEU A 292 -13.62 -11.79 6.93
C LEU A 292 -15.06 -11.29 7.16
N PRO A 293 -15.40 -10.62 8.30
CA PRO A 293 -16.72 -10.04 8.48
C PRO A 293 -17.07 -9.02 7.40
N MET A 294 -16.09 -8.23 6.95
CA MET A 294 -16.31 -7.26 5.89
C MET A 294 -16.65 -7.90 4.55
N MET A 295 -16.10 -9.09 4.25
CA MET A 295 -16.51 -9.84 3.05
C MET A 295 -17.97 -10.25 3.09
N PHE A 296 -18.47 -10.67 4.26
CA PHE A 296 -19.90 -10.96 4.41
C PHE A 296 -20.77 -9.72 4.24
N VAL A 297 -20.30 -8.56 4.72
CA VAL A 297 -20.99 -7.27 4.51
C VAL A 297 -21.06 -6.94 3.02
N ILE A 298 -19.98 -7.14 2.26
CA ILE A 298 -19.98 -6.97 0.79
C ILE A 298 -21.04 -7.88 0.14
N LEU A 299 -21.03 -9.17 0.51
CA LEU A 299 -21.97 -10.16 0.00
C LEU A 299 -23.43 -9.75 0.26
N VAL A 300 -23.76 -9.38 1.50
CA VAL A 300 -25.10 -8.92 1.88
C VAL A 300 -25.50 -7.69 1.07
N GLY A 301 -24.59 -6.73 0.88
CA GLY A 301 -24.86 -5.52 0.10
C GLY A 301 -25.26 -5.83 -1.35
N TYR A 302 -24.50 -6.68 -2.05
CA TYR A 302 -24.85 -7.05 -3.43
C TYR A 302 -26.05 -8.01 -3.53
N ILE A 303 -26.29 -8.86 -2.53
CA ILE A 303 -27.52 -9.68 -2.46
C ILE A 303 -28.76 -8.78 -2.33
N MET A 304 -28.67 -7.69 -1.57
CA MET A 304 -29.76 -6.70 -1.52
C MET A 304 -29.99 -6.03 -2.88
N CYS A 305 -28.90 -5.68 -3.58
CA CYS A 305 -28.99 -5.09 -4.93
C CYS A 305 -29.62 -6.05 -5.95
N ILE A 306 -29.31 -7.35 -5.91
CA ILE A 306 -29.84 -8.32 -6.90
C ILE A 306 -31.28 -8.76 -6.59
N SER A 307 -31.63 -8.85 -5.30
CA SER A 307 -32.92 -9.39 -4.83
C SER A 307 -34.10 -8.45 -5.03
N SER A 308 -33.87 -7.13 -5.12
CA SER A 308 -34.94 -6.14 -5.23
C SER A 308 -34.77 -5.22 -6.44
N SER A 309 -35.89 -4.80 -7.03
CA SER A 309 -35.95 -3.74 -8.03
C SER A 309 -36.33 -2.37 -7.44
N LYS A 310 -36.61 -2.31 -6.12
CA LYS A 310 -37.01 -1.06 -5.47
C LYS A 310 -35.78 -0.15 -5.31
N PRO A 311 -35.82 1.11 -5.80
CA PRO A 311 -34.70 2.05 -5.71
C PRO A 311 -34.10 2.19 -4.31
N GLY A 312 -34.92 2.27 -3.27
CA GLY A 312 -34.45 2.39 -1.90
C GLY A 312 -33.67 1.17 -1.39
N VAL A 313 -34.05 -0.04 -1.82
CA VAL A 313 -33.37 -1.28 -1.39
C VAL A 313 -32.03 -1.44 -2.09
N VAL A 314 -31.97 -1.15 -3.40
CA VAL A 314 -30.71 -1.16 -4.15
C VAL A 314 -29.75 -0.10 -3.62
N TYR A 315 -30.26 1.11 -3.32
CA TYR A 315 -29.44 2.17 -2.74
C TYR A 315 -28.91 1.80 -1.35
N ALA A 316 -29.74 1.20 -0.47
CA ALA A 316 -29.27 0.68 0.82
C ALA A 316 -28.24 -0.44 0.67
N GLY A 317 -28.42 -1.34 -0.31
CA GLY A 317 -27.46 -2.40 -0.63
C GLY A 317 -26.09 -1.85 -1.04
N ILE A 318 -26.07 -0.76 -1.82
CA ILE A 318 -24.83 -0.06 -2.20
C ILE A 318 -24.10 0.53 -0.98
N PHE A 319 -24.81 1.11 -0.01
CA PHE A 319 -24.18 1.61 1.24
C PHE A 319 -23.47 0.50 1.99
N ILE A 320 -24.14 -0.65 2.13
CA ILE A 320 -23.62 -1.81 2.83
C ILE A 320 -22.41 -2.37 2.06
N ALA A 321 -22.53 -2.55 0.73
CA ALA A 321 -21.43 -3.02 -0.11
C ALA A 321 -20.21 -2.08 -0.01
N ALA A 322 -20.42 -0.77 -0.12
CA ALA A 322 -19.34 0.22 -0.02
C ALA A 322 -18.65 0.18 1.34
N ALA A 323 -19.40 0.09 2.44
CA ALA A 323 -18.83 -0.06 3.78
C ALA A 323 -17.94 -1.30 3.91
N GLY A 324 -18.39 -2.43 3.37
CA GLY A 324 -17.61 -3.67 3.33
C GLY A 324 -16.31 -3.54 2.54
N VAL A 325 -16.40 -3.02 1.31
CA VAL A 325 -15.27 -2.87 0.39
C VAL A 325 -14.19 -1.95 0.97
N TYR A 326 -14.57 -0.73 1.36
CA TYR A 326 -13.61 0.26 1.86
C TYR A 326 -13.08 -0.09 3.25
N GLY A 327 -13.84 -0.84 4.07
CA GLY A 327 -13.39 -1.36 5.36
C GLY A 327 -12.34 -2.48 5.25
N ALA A 328 -12.47 -3.36 4.25
CA ALA A 328 -11.56 -4.48 4.07
C ALA A 328 -10.26 -4.12 3.32
N TYR A 329 -10.33 -3.14 2.42
CA TYR A 329 -9.25 -2.82 1.48
C TYR A 329 -7.90 -2.53 2.15
N PRO A 330 -7.79 -1.63 3.16
CA PRO A 330 -6.51 -1.36 3.83
C PRO A 330 -5.95 -2.59 4.58
N GLY A 331 -6.86 -3.36 5.20
CA GLY A 331 -6.49 -4.56 5.94
C GLY A 331 -5.89 -5.64 5.04
N ASN A 332 -6.41 -5.82 3.83
CA ASN A 332 -5.89 -6.80 2.88
C ASN A 332 -4.48 -6.45 2.39
N ILE A 333 -4.22 -5.19 2.04
CA ILE A 333 -2.90 -4.71 1.62
C ILE A 333 -1.87 -4.91 2.76
N ALA A 334 -2.24 -4.54 3.99
CA ALA A 334 -1.37 -4.70 5.15
C ALA A 334 -1.08 -6.19 5.46
N LEU A 335 -2.07 -7.07 5.29
CA LEU A 335 -1.90 -8.51 5.51
C LEU A 335 -0.86 -9.12 4.57
N ILE A 336 -0.94 -8.81 3.27
CA ILE A 336 0.01 -9.36 2.29
C ILE A 336 1.41 -8.79 2.56
N SER A 337 1.54 -7.48 2.78
CA SER A 337 2.83 -6.85 3.09
C SER A 337 3.57 -7.51 4.27
N ASN A 338 2.83 -7.87 5.32
CA ASN A 338 3.39 -8.51 6.51
C ASN A 338 3.78 -9.99 6.29
N ASN A 339 3.17 -10.67 5.31
CA ASN A 339 3.44 -12.08 5.01
C ASN A 339 4.61 -12.27 4.03
N LEU A 340 5.12 -11.21 3.42
CA LEU A 340 6.34 -11.27 2.61
C LEU A 340 7.59 -10.93 3.44
N ALA A 341 8.53 -11.89 3.49
CA ALA A 341 9.81 -11.76 4.16
C ALA A 341 10.90 -11.17 3.24
N GLY A 342 11.71 -10.25 3.78
CA GLY A 342 12.79 -9.53 3.09
C GLY A 342 12.32 -8.28 2.34
N SER A 343 13.01 -7.14 2.51
CA SER A 343 12.61 -5.84 1.94
C SER A 343 12.44 -5.88 0.42
N SER A 344 13.44 -6.41 -0.30
CA SER A 344 13.41 -6.52 -1.76
C SER A 344 12.32 -7.45 -2.28
N LYS A 345 12.10 -8.61 -1.64
CA LYS A 345 11.06 -9.57 -2.03
C LYS A 345 9.66 -9.03 -1.69
N ARG A 346 9.49 -8.37 -0.56
CA ARG A 346 8.25 -7.67 -0.18
C ARG A 346 7.90 -6.58 -1.18
N ALA A 347 8.85 -5.72 -1.52
CA ALA A 347 8.62 -4.65 -2.49
C ALA A 347 8.22 -5.21 -3.88
N ALA A 348 8.92 -6.23 -4.37
CA ALA A 348 8.60 -6.86 -5.65
C ALA A 348 7.25 -7.60 -5.62
N GLY A 349 6.99 -8.37 -4.56
CA GLY A 349 5.73 -9.11 -4.41
C GLY A 349 4.53 -8.22 -4.19
N MET A 350 4.67 -7.09 -3.47
CA MET A 350 3.62 -6.07 -3.35
C MET A 350 3.35 -5.40 -4.69
N ALA A 351 4.38 -5.09 -5.49
CA ALA A 351 4.17 -4.53 -6.83
C ALA A 351 3.42 -5.51 -7.76
N ILE A 352 3.77 -6.81 -7.73
CA ILE A 352 3.05 -7.85 -8.48
C ILE A 352 1.62 -8.01 -7.97
N HIS A 353 1.43 -7.98 -6.65
CA HIS A 353 0.13 -8.09 -6.01
C HIS A 353 -0.82 -6.96 -6.40
N ILE A 354 -0.36 -5.71 -6.31
CA ILE A 354 -1.17 -4.54 -6.66
C ILE A 354 -1.44 -4.50 -8.17
N ALA A 355 -0.43 -4.75 -9.01
CA ALA A 355 -0.59 -4.80 -10.47
C ALA A 355 -1.58 -5.91 -10.88
N GLY A 356 -1.39 -7.13 -10.39
CA GLY A 356 -2.33 -8.24 -10.62
C GLY A 356 -3.73 -7.92 -10.10
N GLY A 357 -3.83 -7.24 -8.95
CA GLY A 357 -5.07 -6.71 -8.40
C GLY A 357 -5.81 -5.75 -9.33
N ASN A 358 -5.09 -4.81 -9.92
CA ASN A 358 -5.65 -3.80 -10.83
C ASN A 358 -6.22 -4.39 -12.12
N LEU A 359 -5.83 -5.61 -12.49
CA LEU A 359 -6.46 -6.36 -13.59
C LEU A 359 -7.96 -6.59 -13.35
N SER A 360 -8.42 -6.61 -12.09
CA SER A 360 -9.85 -6.63 -11.78
C SER A 360 -10.62 -5.43 -12.30
N GLY A 361 -9.97 -4.27 -12.52
CA GLY A 361 -10.59 -3.12 -13.17
C GLY A 361 -10.97 -3.39 -14.64
N ALA A 362 -10.16 -4.19 -15.35
CA ALA A 362 -10.46 -4.64 -16.71
C ALA A 362 -11.63 -5.66 -16.75
N MET A 363 -11.83 -6.42 -15.67
CA MET A 363 -13.00 -7.28 -15.53
C MET A 363 -14.24 -6.45 -15.18
N ALA A 364 -14.13 -5.60 -14.15
CA ALA A 364 -15.21 -4.77 -13.62
C ALA A 364 -15.76 -3.77 -14.65
N SER A 365 -14.91 -3.24 -15.54
CA SER A 365 -15.33 -2.40 -16.67
C SER A 365 -16.40 -3.04 -17.56
N ASN A 366 -16.54 -4.36 -17.52
CA ASN A 366 -17.50 -5.12 -18.33
C ASN A 366 -18.68 -5.70 -17.53
N PHE A 367 -18.71 -5.56 -16.20
CA PHE A 367 -19.76 -6.13 -15.36
C PHE A 367 -21.11 -5.45 -15.59
N TYR A 368 -21.11 -4.12 -15.66
CA TYR A 368 -22.32 -3.31 -15.80
C TYR A 368 -22.49 -2.88 -17.25
N ARG A 369 -23.33 -3.63 -17.98
CA ARG A 369 -23.64 -3.38 -19.40
C ARG A 369 -24.96 -2.64 -19.54
N ALA A 370 -25.06 -1.79 -20.55
CA ALA A 370 -26.28 -1.02 -20.82
C ALA A 370 -27.53 -1.90 -21.01
N ARG A 371 -27.37 -3.09 -21.63
CA ARG A 371 -28.46 -4.05 -21.86
C ARG A 371 -29.04 -4.67 -20.59
N ASP A 372 -28.29 -4.67 -19.50
CA ASP A 372 -28.72 -5.26 -18.23
C ASP A 372 -29.38 -4.20 -17.32
N SER A 373 -29.47 -2.94 -17.78
CA SER A 373 -30.21 -1.87 -17.12
C SER A 373 -31.72 -2.20 -17.06
N PRO A 374 -32.45 -1.81 -15.99
CA PRO A 374 -32.00 -1.05 -14.81
C PRO A 374 -31.53 -1.93 -13.65
N ARG A 375 -31.68 -3.25 -13.73
CA ARG A 375 -31.50 -4.15 -12.58
C ARG A 375 -30.06 -4.66 -12.44
N TYR A 376 -29.26 -4.62 -13.50
CA TYR A 376 -27.85 -5.01 -13.53
C TYR A 376 -27.54 -6.36 -12.84
N VAL A 377 -28.43 -7.35 -13.02
CA VAL A 377 -28.38 -8.66 -12.33
C VAL A 377 -27.04 -9.35 -12.54
N LEU A 378 -26.53 -9.36 -13.78
CA LEU A 378 -25.24 -9.96 -14.06
C LEU A 378 -24.11 -9.23 -13.32
N GLY A 379 -24.12 -7.89 -13.34
CA GLY A 379 -23.10 -7.09 -12.68
C GLY A 379 -23.04 -7.42 -11.19
N HIS A 380 -24.18 -7.33 -10.49
CA HIS A 380 -24.28 -7.68 -9.07
C HIS A 380 -23.92 -9.15 -8.78
N GLY A 381 -24.31 -10.09 -9.65
CA GLY A 381 -23.97 -11.51 -9.50
C GLY A 381 -22.47 -11.79 -9.66
N LEU A 382 -21.78 -11.09 -10.58
CA LEU A 382 -20.33 -11.22 -10.73
C LEU A 382 -19.60 -10.69 -9.50
N GLU A 383 -20.03 -9.56 -8.94
CA GLU A 383 -19.44 -9.02 -7.70
C GLU A 383 -19.59 -9.98 -6.52
N ILE A 384 -20.76 -10.63 -6.41
CA ILE A 384 -20.98 -11.71 -5.43
C ILE A 384 -19.99 -12.85 -5.64
N GLY A 385 -19.83 -13.32 -6.88
CA GLY A 385 -18.90 -14.41 -7.20
C GLY A 385 -17.43 -14.08 -6.85
N PHE A 386 -17.01 -12.84 -7.09
CA PHE A 386 -15.67 -12.39 -6.68
C PHE A 386 -15.54 -12.31 -5.16
N ALA A 387 -16.54 -11.78 -4.44
CA ALA A 387 -16.53 -11.73 -2.98
C ALA A 387 -16.46 -13.13 -2.34
N GLU A 388 -17.11 -14.14 -2.92
CA GLU A 388 -17.05 -15.53 -2.44
C GLU A 388 -15.70 -16.21 -2.71
N SER A 389 -15.02 -15.85 -3.81
CA SER A 389 -13.72 -16.45 -4.16
C SER A 389 -12.65 -16.22 -3.09
N GLU A 390 -12.68 -15.09 -2.38
CA GLU A 390 -11.79 -14.83 -1.26
C GLU A 390 -12.06 -15.76 -0.07
N ALA A 391 -13.35 -16.02 0.24
CA ALA A 391 -13.72 -16.90 1.35
C ALA A 391 -13.26 -18.35 1.13
N ALA A 392 -13.17 -18.78 -0.13
CA ALA A 392 -12.68 -20.11 -0.51
C ALA A 392 -11.15 -20.24 -0.37
N CYS A 393 -10.38 -19.20 -0.69
CA CYS A 393 -8.91 -19.23 -0.68
C CYS A 393 -8.26 -19.27 0.72
N ARG A 394 -9.03 -19.10 1.80
CA ARG A 394 -8.51 -19.10 3.19
C ARG A 394 -8.83 -20.38 3.97
N ARG A 395 -9.45 -21.39 3.33
CA ARG A 395 -9.56 -22.76 3.84
C ARG A 395 -8.37 -23.58 3.35
#